data_AF-A0A4Q2DIW7-F1
#
_entry.id   AF-A0A4Q2DIW7-F1
#
_cell.length_a   1.000
_cell.length_b   1.000
_cell.length_c   1.000
_cell.angle_alpha   90.00
_cell.angle_beta   90.00
_cell.angle_gamma   90.00
#
_symmetry.space_group_name_H-M   'P 1'
#
loop_
_entity.id
_entity.type
_entity.pdbx_description
1 polymer ?
#
loop_
_entity_poly.entity_id
_entity_poly.type
_entity_poly.pdbx_seq_one_letter_code
_entity_poly.pdbx_strand_id
1 'polypeptide(L)'
;MSLQGKRPRRSGGSTTGELTPTAVWRESKKPRILSRVHTTLQDIRDPTVKSARRNELSREEKAVLDELATATSPRSKHYPNIGKGRPSRPIAPLVQDFGRIPTVSHMIEILEKEFIVSDTDDEDDAPGIATTSNVKLDGDTPSVEREDSEREDPTRLESTDSDEDDEDWTDDEEDPSCPGSSDKYSVEDESLGYITSEDGSVLGEVVSEAILEASLEDLKISDNSELAGMDRAKKRNILQNVDLAYLRRLQLKKLIDEIDVGTVLMDRLDQDLRRHGLTAASLLRMMELTDTLLSGSFVHPVLARGILIPNDIDLFTDVESFGMVLSYLKKKGYSHRRQIYPQPQSPRRQGYGMNLQGIRLIFELRNKKAYKVNVIVSSGRPLLPILQFHSTPVMNYISHHGVVLLYDITLYQFGIVNRVDPPARVQRCLAKYERRGFDISDRFWEEHTCRIDGCCSQTIRSLFDRDVVHVRFPDMAEIPHDELRKREANIAVWRLASGAACKAATNDTAGFAVCDSDYSGKQQLETMDDED
;
A
#
# COMPACT_ATOMS: atom_id res chain seq x y z
N MET A 1 12.66 -7.82 85.13
CA MET A 1 13.32 -8.71 84.15
C MET A 1 12.27 -9.26 83.18
N SER A 2 12.70 -9.66 81.98
CA SER A 2 11.89 -10.05 80.82
C SER A 2 10.71 -11.00 81.06
N LEU A 3 9.56 -10.68 80.47
CA LEU A 3 8.66 -11.67 79.85
C LEU A 3 8.17 -11.13 78.49
N GLN A 4 8.30 -11.92 77.44
CA GLN A 4 7.91 -11.57 76.07
C GLN A 4 6.51 -12.11 75.75
N GLY A 5 5.69 -11.32 75.05
CA GLY A 5 4.39 -11.73 74.50
C GLY A 5 4.08 -10.96 73.21
N LYS A 6 3.88 -11.68 72.11
CA LYS A 6 3.81 -11.13 70.74
C LYS A 6 2.49 -10.37 70.50
N ARG A 7 2.54 -9.24 69.76
CA ARG A 7 1.37 -8.58 69.16
C ARG A 7 1.31 -8.83 67.64
N PRO A 8 0.13 -8.91 67.02
CA PRO A 8 -0.03 -9.23 65.60
C PRO A 8 0.32 -8.05 64.68
N ARG A 9 0.75 -8.37 63.46
CA ARG A 9 0.94 -7.39 62.37
C ARG A 9 -0.41 -6.85 61.89
N ARG A 10 -0.56 -5.53 61.80
CA ARG A 10 -1.61 -4.90 60.97
C ARG A 10 -1.16 -4.91 59.51
N SER A 11 -2.12 -5.15 58.61
CA SER A 11 -1.96 -5.00 57.16
C SER A 11 -1.72 -3.53 56.79
N GLY A 12 -0.90 -3.30 55.75
CA GLY A 12 -0.67 -1.97 55.19
C GLY A 12 -1.88 -1.49 54.39
N GLY A 13 -2.17 -0.19 54.46
CA GLY A 13 -3.19 0.44 53.62
C GLY A 13 -2.70 0.64 52.19
N SER A 14 -3.61 0.53 51.23
CA SER A 14 -3.38 0.93 49.84
C SER A 14 -3.29 2.45 49.75
N THR A 15 -2.19 2.97 49.21
CA THR A 15 -2.06 4.39 48.84
C THR A 15 -2.25 4.54 47.34
N THR A 16 -3.48 4.85 46.92
CA THR A 16 -3.75 5.39 45.58
C THR A 16 -3.20 6.81 45.52
N GLY A 17 -1.99 6.95 44.97
CA GLY A 17 -1.35 8.25 44.80
C GLY A 17 -2.00 9.03 43.67
N GLU A 18 -2.93 9.94 43.99
CA GLU A 18 -3.42 10.93 43.03
C GLU A 18 -2.24 11.80 42.56
N LEU A 19 -2.08 11.93 41.25
CA LEU A 19 -1.10 12.84 40.67
C LEU A 19 -1.51 14.28 41.01
N THR A 20 -0.56 15.06 41.52
CA THR A 20 -0.82 16.48 41.81
C THR A 20 -1.24 17.21 40.53
N PRO A 21 -2.09 18.25 40.61
CA PRO A 21 -2.54 18.99 39.41
C PRO A 21 -1.39 19.50 38.52
N THR A 22 -0.22 19.77 39.11
CA THR A 22 1.00 20.17 38.38
C THR A 22 1.62 19.04 37.56
N ALA A 23 1.44 17.77 37.95
CA ALA A 23 1.89 16.62 37.16
C ALA A 23 0.94 16.38 35.97
N VAL A 24 -0.38 16.39 36.21
CA VAL A 24 -1.40 16.29 35.15
C VAL A 24 -1.24 17.39 34.09
N TRP A 25 -0.95 18.62 34.52
CA TRP A 25 -0.67 19.76 33.62
C TRP A 25 0.65 19.63 32.83
N ARG A 26 1.63 18.86 33.32
CA ARG A 26 2.87 18.58 32.59
C ARG A 26 2.68 17.48 31.55
N GLU A 27 1.89 16.46 31.87
CA GLU A 27 1.61 15.36 30.93
C GLU A 27 0.76 15.83 29.74
N SER A 28 -0.26 16.66 29.95
CA SER A 28 -1.10 17.20 28.87
C SER A 28 -0.35 18.09 27.87
N LYS A 29 0.77 18.69 28.26
CA LYS A 29 1.64 19.48 27.37
C LYS A 29 2.65 18.66 26.57
N LYS A 30 2.96 17.43 27.01
CA LYS A 30 4.01 16.58 26.43
C LYS A 30 3.82 16.33 24.92
N PRO A 31 2.60 16.06 24.39
CA PRO A 31 2.41 15.85 22.95
C PRO A 31 2.70 17.11 22.12
N ARG A 32 2.28 18.30 22.59
CA ARG A 32 2.54 19.59 21.89
C ARG A 32 4.04 19.92 21.87
N ILE A 33 4.75 19.66 22.97
CA ILE A 33 6.21 19.86 23.06
C ILE A 33 6.94 18.90 22.11
N LEU A 34 6.59 17.61 22.10
CA LEU A 34 7.19 16.62 21.21
C LEU A 34 6.92 16.92 19.73
N SER A 35 5.70 17.33 19.38
CA SER A 35 5.33 17.75 18.02
C SER A 35 6.19 18.93 17.53
N ARG A 36 6.31 20.02 18.30
CA ARG A 36 7.13 21.19 17.92
C ARG A 36 8.63 20.89 17.88
N VAL A 37 9.13 20.04 18.79
CA VAL A 37 10.52 19.55 18.74
C VAL A 37 10.76 18.72 17.48
N HIS A 38 9.82 17.86 17.08
CA HIS A 38 9.91 17.04 15.87
C HIS A 38 9.90 17.90 14.59
N THR A 39 8.97 18.85 14.45
CA THR A 39 8.96 19.81 13.33
C THR A 39 10.27 20.59 13.25
N THR A 40 10.77 21.06 14.40
CA THR A 40 12.05 21.80 14.46
C THR A 40 13.24 20.92 14.05
N LEU A 41 13.25 19.64 14.41
CA LEU A 41 14.26 18.67 13.98
C LEU A 41 14.19 18.36 12.47
N GLN A 42 13.02 18.44 11.85
CA GLN A 42 12.86 18.30 10.40
C GLN A 42 13.42 19.53 9.64
N ASP A 43 13.13 20.74 10.12
CA ASP A 43 13.65 22.02 9.59
C ASP A 43 15.19 22.14 9.70
N ILE A 44 15.81 21.53 10.73
CA ILE A 44 17.25 21.63 11.06
C ILE A 44 18.20 20.98 10.02
N ARG A 45 17.68 20.45 8.90
CA ARG A 45 18.50 19.94 7.79
C ARG A 45 19.28 21.02 7.03
N ASP A 46 18.90 22.30 7.15
CA ASP A 46 19.71 23.43 6.67
C ASP A 46 20.64 23.95 7.80
N PRO A 47 21.98 23.96 7.61
CA PRO A 47 22.92 24.42 8.64
C PRO A 47 22.83 25.91 8.94
N THR A 48 22.28 26.74 8.04
CA THR A 48 22.11 28.19 8.23
C THR A 48 20.89 28.52 9.10
N VAL A 49 19.83 27.71 9.01
CA VAL A 49 18.57 27.86 9.78
C VAL A 49 18.72 27.36 11.23
N LYS A 50 19.66 26.43 11.45
CA LYS A 50 19.86 25.69 12.70
C LYS A 50 20.10 26.53 13.95
N SER A 51 20.78 27.66 13.86
CA SER A 51 21.06 28.54 15.01
C SER A 51 19.87 29.44 15.37
N ALA A 52 19.17 29.97 14.37
CA ALA A 52 18.00 30.82 14.55
C ALA A 52 16.84 30.04 15.20
N ARG A 53 16.45 28.90 14.60
CA ARG A 53 15.36 28.06 15.11
C ARG A 53 15.60 27.53 16.52
N ARG A 54 16.84 27.16 16.88
CA ARG A 54 17.15 26.70 18.24
C ARG A 54 16.93 27.79 19.29
N ASN A 55 16.98 29.07 18.93
CA ASN A 55 16.69 30.16 19.85
C ASN A 55 15.18 30.35 20.09
N GLU A 56 14.34 30.12 19.08
CA GLU A 56 12.86 30.23 19.14
C GLU A 56 12.19 29.22 20.08
N LEU A 57 12.86 28.11 20.38
CA LEU A 57 12.36 27.07 21.29
C LEU A 57 12.25 27.56 22.74
N SER A 58 11.18 27.15 23.42
CA SER A 58 11.04 27.32 24.87
C SER A 58 12.10 26.54 25.65
N ARG A 59 12.24 26.85 26.95
CA ARG A 59 13.16 26.15 27.85
C ARG A 59 12.85 24.66 27.99
N GLU A 60 11.57 24.29 27.88
CA GLU A 60 11.08 22.91 27.99
C GLU A 60 11.42 22.12 26.71
N GLU A 61 11.17 22.70 25.53
CA GLU A 61 11.53 22.09 24.23
C GLU A 61 13.05 21.92 24.07
N LYS A 62 13.85 22.89 24.54
CA LYS A 62 15.32 22.81 24.54
C LYS A 62 15.84 21.63 25.37
N ALA A 63 15.25 21.37 26.54
CA ALA A 63 15.68 20.28 27.41
C ALA A 63 15.44 18.90 26.78
N VAL A 64 14.29 18.69 26.14
CA VAL A 64 13.97 17.44 25.41
C VAL A 64 14.95 17.20 24.26
N LEU A 65 15.34 18.26 23.55
CA LEU A 65 16.31 18.21 22.45
C LEU A 65 17.72 17.78 22.91
N ASP A 66 18.17 18.28 24.06
CA ASP A 66 19.48 17.92 24.62
C ASP A 66 19.48 16.49 25.19
N GLU A 67 18.36 16.00 25.73
CA GLU A 67 18.18 14.61 26.17
C GLU A 67 18.30 13.63 25.00
N LEU A 68 17.61 13.90 23.88
CA LEU A 68 17.69 13.10 22.63
C LEU A 68 19.10 13.10 22.00
N ALA A 69 19.81 14.24 22.05
CA ALA A 69 21.19 14.34 21.58
C ALA A 69 22.15 13.49 22.43
N THR A 70 21.86 13.31 23.72
CA THR A 70 22.68 12.50 24.64
C THR A 70 22.45 10.99 24.42
N ALA A 71 21.23 10.59 24.05
CA ALA A 71 20.86 9.20 23.81
C ALA A 71 21.45 8.57 22.54
N THR A 72 21.94 9.36 21.58
CA THR A 72 22.29 8.92 20.22
C THR A 72 23.78 8.69 19.94
N SER A 73 24.65 8.78 20.95
CA SER A 73 26.11 8.62 20.79
C SER A 73 26.56 7.13 20.78
N PRO A 74 27.14 6.59 19.68
CA PRO A 74 27.49 5.17 19.59
C PRO A 74 28.81 4.81 20.29
N ARG A 75 28.78 3.81 21.19
CA ARG A 75 29.98 3.08 21.63
C ARG A 75 30.29 1.94 20.64
N SER A 76 31.53 1.88 20.14
CA SER A 76 31.96 0.83 19.22
C SER A 76 32.24 -0.51 19.92
N LYS A 77 31.99 -1.62 19.21
CA LYS A 77 32.51 -2.96 19.52
C LYS A 77 32.94 -3.67 18.24
N HIS A 78 34.14 -4.25 18.24
CA HIS A 78 34.66 -5.12 17.17
C HIS A 78 34.09 -6.55 17.28
N TYR A 79 33.99 -7.23 16.13
CA TYR A 79 33.96 -8.70 16.04
C TYR A 79 34.80 -9.16 14.83
N PRO A 80 35.46 -10.33 14.87
CA PRO A 80 36.44 -10.77 13.86
C PRO A 80 35.84 -11.64 12.74
N ASN A 81 36.59 -11.73 11.63
CA ASN A 81 36.30 -12.55 10.45
C ASN A 81 36.51 -14.06 10.67
N ILE A 82 35.69 -14.91 10.05
CA ILE A 82 35.98 -16.34 9.84
C ILE A 82 35.58 -16.81 8.42
N GLY A 83 36.56 -17.43 7.72
CA GLY A 83 36.40 -18.69 6.95
C GLY A 83 35.50 -18.75 5.70
N LYS A 84 36.09 -19.12 4.55
CA LYS A 84 35.39 -19.55 3.33
C LYS A 84 35.57 -21.05 3.08
N GLY A 85 34.60 -21.70 2.44
CA GLY A 85 34.72 -23.04 1.85
C GLY A 85 33.75 -23.26 0.66
N ARG A 86 34.20 -23.98 -0.36
CA ARG A 86 33.52 -24.45 -1.60
C ARG A 86 34.22 -25.78 -2.02
N PRO A 87 33.58 -26.75 -2.72
CA PRO A 87 33.00 -26.65 -4.08
C PRO A 87 31.53 -27.19 -4.11
N SER A 88 30.87 -27.73 -5.15
CA SER A 88 31.18 -28.05 -6.58
C SER A 88 29.89 -28.00 -7.45
N ARG A 89 29.91 -28.51 -8.69
CA ARG A 89 28.76 -28.99 -9.50
C ARG A 89 29.16 -30.29 -10.25
N PRO A 90 28.18 -31.08 -10.75
CA PRO A 90 28.19 -31.48 -12.17
C PRO A 90 26.90 -31.07 -12.92
N ILE A 91 26.77 -31.48 -14.19
CA ILE A 91 25.89 -30.88 -15.22
C ILE A 91 25.10 -31.97 -15.99
N ALA A 92 23.79 -31.72 -16.19
CA ALA A 92 22.85 -32.14 -17.27
C ALA A 92 22.80 -33.60 -17.78
N PRO A 93 21.67 -34.03 -18.40
CA PRO A 93 21.47 -33.75 -19.83
C PRO A 93 20.05 -33.26 -20.23
N LEU A 94 19.91 -32.88 -21.51
CA LEU A 94 18.65 -32.46 -22.16
C LEU A 94 17.75 -33.66 -22.53
N VAL A 95 16.44 -33.41 -22.57
CA VAL A 95 15.45 -34.16 -23.38
C VAL A 95 14.55 -33.13 -24.09
N GLN A 96 14.14 -33.40 -25.34
CA GLN A 96 13.41 -32.46 -26.19
C GLN A 96 11.89 -32.63 -26.18
N ASP A 97 11.22 -31.50 -26.37
CA ASP A 97 9.90 -31.21 -26.96
C ASP A 97 8.80 -32.29 -27.03
N PHE A 98 7.63 -31.90 -26.51
CA PHE A 98 6.37 -31.99 -27.26
C PHE A 98 5.59 -30.67 -27.10
N GLY A 99 4.91 -30.25 -28.17
CA GLY A 99 4.28 -28.93 -28.28
C GLY A 99 3.24 -28.66 -27.19
N ARG A 100 3.36 -27.50 -26.53
CA ARG A 100 2.39 -26.98 -25.56
C ARG A 100 2.00 -25.55 -25.92
N ILE A 101 0.79 -25.18 -25.50
CA ILE A 101 0.31 -23.80 -25.38
C ILE A 101 1.46 -22.92 -24.81
N PRO A 102 1.74 -21.74 -25.38
CA PRO A 102 2.95 -20.98 -25.05
C PRO A 102 3.02 -20.72 -23.54
N THR A 103 3.97 -21.39 -22.90
CA THR A 103 4.16 -21.25 -21.44
C THR A 103 4.53 -19.81 -21.09
N VAL A 104 4.29 -19.41 -19.84
CA VAL A 104 4.74 -18.11 -19.33
C VAL A 104 6.23 -17.87 -19.59
N SER A 105 7.07 -18.92 -19.53
CA SER A 105 8.47 -18.84 -19.92
C SER A 105 8.66 -18.50 -21.41
N HIS A 106 7.85 -19.06 -22.30
CA HIS A 106 7.87 -18.75 -23.73
C HIS A 106 7.34 -17.33 -24.03
N MET A 107 6.30 -16.87 -23.32
CA MET A 107 5.85 -15.47 -23.40
C MET A 107 6.94 -14.50 -22.91
N ILE A 108 7.63 -14.84 -21.81
CA ILE A 108 8.79 -14.09 -21.32
C ILE A 108 9.91 -14.10 -22.36
N GLU A 109 10.21 -15.24 -22.98
CA GLU A 109 11.27 -15.41 -23.97
C GLU A 109 10.98 -14.63 -25.27
N ILE A 110 9.73 -14.61 -25.75
CA ILE A 110 9.27 -13.74 -26.85
C ILE A 110 9.46 -12.27 -26.46
N LEU A 111 8.99 -11.88 -25.26
CA LEU A 111 9.16 -10.52 -24.71
C LEU A 111 10.61 -10.18 -24.30
N GLU A 112 11.54 -11.14 -24.33
CA GLU A 112 12.97 -10.89 -24.20
C GLU A 112 13.60 -10.72 -25.59
N LYS A 113 13.25 -11.58 -26.54
CA LYS A 113 13.69 -11.50 -27.95
C LYS A 113 13.25 -10.19 -28.64
N GLU A 114 12.04 -9.70 -28.38
CA GLU A 114 11.56 -8.40 -28.88
C GLU A 114 12.18 -7.17 -28.18
N PHE A 115 12.95 -7.38 -27.10
CA PHE A 115 13.50 -6.29 -26.28
C PHE A 115 15.03 -6.20 -26.33
N ILE A 116 15.72 -7.16 -26.95
CA ILE A 116 17.13 -7.02 -27.33
C ILE A 116 17.19 -6.14 -28.58
N VAL A 117 17.05 -4.83 -28.39
CA VAL A 117 17.67 -3.86 -29.30
C VAL A 117 19.18 -4.02 -29.10
N SER A 118 19.93 -4.13 -30.19
CA SER A 118 21.39 -4.13 -30.13
C SER A 118 21.87 -2.78 -29.61
N ASP A 119 22.49 -2.77 -28.42
CA ASP A 119 23.28 -1.63 -27.95
C ASP A 119 24.44 -1.42 -28.94
N THR A 120 24.28 -0.45 -29.84
CA THR A 120 25.37 0.09 -30.64
C THR A 120 25.85 1.37 -30.00
N ASP A 121 27.03 1.30 -29.38
CA ASP A 121 28.02 2.36 -29.20
C ASP A 121 27.50 3.80 -28.99
N ASP A 122 27.51 4.24 -27.73
CA ASP A 122 27.69 5.65 -27.37
C ASP A 122 28.86 5.73 -26.34
N GLU A 123 29.99 6.27 -26.79
CA GLU A 123 31.13 6.62 -25.92
C GLU A 123 30.88 7.93 -25.16
N ASP A 124 31.64 8.12 -24.08
CA ASP A 124 31.98 9.38 -23.41
C ASP A 124 30.92 10.48 -23.18
N ASP A 125 30.71 10.84 -21.90
CA ASP A 125 31.10 12.19 -21.50
C ASP A 125 31.26 12.37 -19.97
N ALA A 126 32.24 13.19 -19.58
CA ALA A 126 32.50 13.58 -18.20
C ALA A 126 32.11 15.06 -17.97
N PRO A 127 31.48 15.43 -16.83
CA PRO A 127 31.00 16.79 -16.64
C PRO A 127 32.13 17.78 -16.31
N GLY A 128 32.53 18.56 -17.31
CA GLY A 128 33.40 19.72 -17.14
C GLY A 128 32.68 20.92 -16.51
N ILE A 129 33.31 21.56 -15.52
CA ILE A 129 32.85 22.81 -14.89
C ILE A 129 33.44 24.00 -15.67
N ALA A 130 32.62 24.98 -16.10
CA ALA A 130 32.81 26.41 -15.77
C ALA A 130 31.98 27.42 -16.62
N THR A 131 31.41 28.39 -15.89
CA THR A 131 31.29 29.83 -16.21
C THR A 131 30.34 30.39 -17.28
N THR A 132 29.79 31.55 -16.90
CA THR A 132 28.85 32.45 -17.57
C THR A 132 29.50 33.40 -18.57
N SER A 133 28.78 33.78 -19.64
CA SER A 133 28.83 35.15 -20.19
C SER A 133 27.55 35.51 -20.96
N ASN A 134 27.13 36.78 -20.85
CA ASN A 134 26.00 37.34 -21.60
C ASN A 134 26.42 37.71 -23.03
N VAL A 135 25.60 37.42 -24.03
CA VAL A 135 25.46 38.25 -25.25
C VAL A 135 23.98 38.32 -25.64
N LYS A 136 23.59 39.47 -26.18
CA LYS A 136 22.24 39.85 -26.62
C LYS A 136 22.34 40.24 -28.11
N LEU A 137 21.31 39.95 -28.92
CA LEU A 137 20.79 40.73 -30.07
C LEU A 137 20.16 39.81 -31.15
N ASP A 138 18.90 40.12 -31.47
CA ASP A 138 18.25 40.33 -32.78
C ASP A 138 18.53 39.40 -33.98
N GLY A 139 17.46 38.99 -34.69
CA GLY A 139 17.51 38.34 -36.00
C GLY A 139 16.14 37.84 -36.50
N ASP A 140 15.63 38.44 -37.58
CA ASP A 140 14.27 38.27 -38.10
C ASP A 140 13.92 36.93 -38.78
N THR A 141 12.61 36.70 -38.84
CA THR A 141 11.75 35.90 -39.77
C THR A 141 12.28 35.70 -41.22
N PRO A 142 11.82 34.65 -41.97
CA PRO A 142 10.41 34.52 -42.36
C PRO A 142 9.77 33.12 -42.41
N SER A 143 8.44 33.18 -42.47
CA SER A 143 7.46 32.13 -42.73
C SER A 143 7.58 31.47 -44.11
N VAL A 144 7.17 30.20 -44.20
CA VAL A 144 6.79 29.55 -45.44
C VAL A 144 5.38 28.99 -45.27
N GLU A 145 4.43 29.55 -46.01
CA GLU A 145 3.09 29.02 -46.19
C GLU A 145 3.15 27.79 -47.11
N ARG A 146 2.23 26.83 -46.93
CA ARG A 146 1.90 25.89 -48.01
C ARG A 146 0.45 25.47 -47.92
N GLU A 147 -0.21 25.63 -49.06
CA GLU A 147 -1.66 25.54 -49.23
C GLU A 147 -2.15 24.09 -49.33
N ASP A 148 -3.41 23.93 -48.91
CA ASP A 148 -4.47 23.07 -49.44
C ASP A 148 -4.16 22.11 -50.61
N SER A 149 -4.65 20.88 -50.47
CA SER A 149 -5.32 20.20 -51.58
C SER A 149 -6.35 19.20 -51.06
N GLU A 150 -7.62 19.53 -51.25
CA GLU A 150 -8.74 18.60 -51.11
C GLU A 150 -8.62 17.46 -52.15
N ARG A 151 -9.09 16.26 -51.81
CA ARG A 151 -9.55 15.31 -52.83
C ARG A 151 -10.57 14.31 -52.29
N GLU A 152 -11.63 14.13 -53.07
CA GLU A 152 -12.80 13.32 -52.75
C GLU A 152 -12.61 11.82 -53.03
N ASP A 153 -13.55 11.06 -52.47
CA ASP A 153 -13.99 9.68 -52.71
C ASP A 153 -14.20 9.30 -54.21
N PRO A 154 -14.67 8.08 -54.59
CA PRO A 154 -14.84 6.84 -53.83
C PRO A 154 -14.35 5.56 -54.53
N THR A 155 -14.29 4.42 -53.82
CA THR A 155 -14.55 3.10 -54.46
C THR A 155 -15.11 2.04 -53.52
N ARG A 156 -16.44 1.86 -53.66
CA ARG A 156 -17.20 0.64 -53.39
C ARG A 156 -16.46 -0.65 -53.79
N LEU A 157 -16.39 -1.62 -52.89
CA LEU A 157 -16.23 -3.04 -53.23
C LEU A 157 -17.26 -3.87 -52.45
N GLU A 158 -17.94 -4.74 -53.19
CA GLU A 158 -18.87 -5.74 -52.67
C GLU A 158 -18.08 -7.01 -52.32
N SER A 159 -18.45 -7.70 -51.25
CA SER A 159 -18.11 -9.11 -51.05
C SER A 159 -19.25 -9.82 -50.34
N THR A 160 -19.67 -10.91 -50.95
CA THR A 160 -20.81 -11.78 -50.64
C THR A 160 -20.49 -12.82 -49.57
N ASP A 161 -21.55 -13.27 -48.91
CA ASP A 161 -21.87 -14.65 -48.49
C ASP A 161 -20.77 -15.55 -47.88
N SER A 162 -21.00 -15.99 -46.65
CA SER A 162 -20.89 -17.41 -46.24
C SER A 162 -21.78 -17.66 -45.03
N ASP A 163 -22.42 -18.82 -45.00
CA ASP A 163 -23.37 -19.31 -43.99
C ASP A 163 -22.66 -19.95 -42.76
N GLU A 164 -23.43 -20.75 -41.99
CA GLU A 164 -23.03 -21.69 -40.92
C GLU A 164 -22.81 -21.06 -39.52
N ASP A 165 -23.41 -21.54 -38.41
CA ASP A 165 -24.56 -22.45 -38.19
C ASP A 165 -25.13 -22.18 -36.78
N ASP A 166 -26.46 -22.26 -36.61
CA ASP A 166 -27.13 -22.20 -35.30
C ASP A 166 -27.31 -23.64 -34.75
N GLU A 167 -26.54 -24.06 -33.73
CA GLU A 167 -26.83 -25.28 -32.98
C GLU A 167 -27.61 -25.01 -31.69
N ASP A 168 -28.91 -25.29 -31.80
CA ASP A 168 -29.87 -25.49 -30.72
C ASP A 168 -29.54 -26.78 -29.92
N TRP A 169 -29.52 -26.68 -28.59
CA TRP A 169 -29.43 -27.83 -27.68
C TRP A 169 -30.29 -27.59 -26.43
N THR A 170 -31.60 -27.87 -26.56
CA THR A 170 -32.35 -28.50 -25.46
C THR A 170 -31.97 -29.98 -25.43
N ASP A 171 -31.92 -30.66 -24.29
CA ASP A 171 -33.09 -31.18 -23.60
C ASP A 171 -32.77 -31.58 -22.14
N ASP A 172 -33.83 -31.69 -21.35
CA ASP A 172 -33.82 -32.24 -19.99
C ASP A 172 -33.53 -33.75 -19.97
N GLU A 173 -32.75 -34.23 -18.99
CA GLU A 173 -33.04 -35.55 -18.38
C GLU A 173 -32.99 -35.47 -16.85
N GLU A 174 -34.08 -35.96 -16.24
CA GLU A 174 -34.20 -36.24 -14.82
C GLU A 174 -33.51 -37.58 -14.51
N ASP A 175 -32.82 -37.73 -13.37
CA ASP A 175 -32.64 -39.05 -12.77
C ASP A 175 -32.63 -38.97 -11.22
N PRO A 176 -33.28 -39.88 -10.48
CA PRO A 176 -33.68 -39.62 -9.11
C PRO A 176 -32.82 -40.32 -8.04
N SER A 177 -32.86 -39.73 -6.84
CA SER A 177 -32.77 -40.42 -5.54
C SER A 177 -31.50 -41.19 -5.18
N CYS A 178 -30.72 -40.62 -4.25
CA CYS A 178 -30.18 -41.39 -3.12
C CYS A 178 -30.22 -40.57 -1.82
N PRO A 179 -30.63 -41.16 -0.68
CA PRO A 179 -30.90 -40.40 0.54
C PRO A 179 -29.73 -40.41 1.56
N GLY A 180 -29.62 -39.30 2.30
CA GLY A 180 -29.21 -39.34 3.72
C GLY A 180 -27.76 -39.00 4.07
N SER A 181 -27.54 -37.75 4.50
CA SER A 181 -26.92 -37.44 5.80
C SER A 181 -26.96 -35.93 6.03
N SER A 182 -27.92 -35.45 6.81
CA SER A 182 -28.19 -34.01 6.97
C SER A 182 -27.71 -33.47 8.32
N ASP A 183 -26.44 -33.05 8.40
CA ASP A 183 -25.98 -32.09 9.41
C ASP A 183 -25.97 -30.70 8.78
N LYS A 184 -27.15 -30.06 8.77
CA LYS A 184 -27.34 -28.70 8.26
C LYS A 184 -26.81 -27.68 9.26
N TYR A 185 -25.66 -27.09 8.98
CA TYR A 185 -25.42 -25.71 9.39
C TYR A 185 -26.28 -24.80 8.50
N SER A 186 -27.47 -24.46 8.98
CA SER A 186 -28.23 -23.33 8.42
C SER A 186 -27.52 -22.04 8.82
N VAL A 187 -26.66 -21.54 7.94
CA VAL A 187 -26.32 -20.13 7.91
C VAL A 187 -27.59 -19.42 7.44
N GLU A 188 -28.32 -18.81 8.36
CA GLU A 188 -29.43 -17.92 8.00
C GLU A 188 -28.84 -16.71 7.27
N ASP A 189 -29.46 -16.37 6.14
CA ASP A 189 -29.03 -15.32 5.22
C ASP A 189 -29.36 -13.94 5.79
N GLU A 190 -28.68 -13.57 6.87
CA GLU A 190 -28.76 -12.23 7.44
C GLU A 190 -28.04 -11.22 6.52
N SER A 191 -28.85 -10.33 5.94
CA SER A 191 -28.45 -9.17 5.14
C SER A 191 -27.45 -8.26 5.88
N LEU A 192 -26.16 -8.61 5.81
CA LEU A 192 -25.02 -7.82 6.26
C LEU A 192 -24.36 -7.12 5.05
N GLY A 193 -24.18 -5.81 5.03
CA GLY A 193 -24.64 -4.77 5.95
C GLY A 193 -24.16 -3.40 5.47
N TYR A 194 -25.03 -2.39 5.49
CA TYR A 194 -24.60 -1.01 5.24
C TYR A 194 -23.71 -0.50 6.38
N ILE A 195 -22.93 0.54 6.11
CA ILE A 195 -21.98 1.15 7.06
C ILE A 195 -22.73 1.87 8.17
N THR A 196 -23.15 1.12 9.20
CA THR A 196 -23.43 1.49 10.61
C THR A 196 -23.91 0.22 11.32
N SER A 197 -23.58 0.02 12.59
CA SER A 197 -24.42 -0.84 13.44
C SER A 197 -25.83 -0.25 13.55
N GLU A 198 -26.86 -1.06 13.79
CA GLU A 198 -28.26 -0.56 13.83
C GLU A 198 -28.51 0.50 14.93
N ASP A 199 -27.61 0.61 15.91
CA ASP A 199 -27.61 1.61 16.98
C ASP A 199 -26.67 2.80 16.73
N GLY A 200 -25.88 2.78 15.65
CA GLY A 200 -24.87 3.79 15.33
C GLY A 200 -23.64 3.82 16.25
N SER A 201 -23.46 2.85 17.16
CA SER A 201 -22.34 2.83 18.12
C SER A 201 -21.01 2.42 17.46
N VAL A 202 -20.33 3.41 16.87
CA VAL A 202 -18.97 3.24 16.35
C VAL A 202 -17.95 3.29 17.50
N LEU A 203 -16.83 2.57 17.35
CA LEU A 203 -15.52 2.85 17.99
C LEU A 203 -14.96 4.26 17.69
N GLY A 204 -15.81 5.21 17.29
CA GLY A 204 -15.51 6.58 16.88
C GLY A 204 -16.28 7.65 17.65
N GLU A 205 -17.16 7.31 18.61
CA GLU A 205 -17.77 8.31 19.51
C GLU A 205 -16.76 9.03 20.41
N VAL A 206 -15.54 8.48 20.57
CA VAL A 206 -14.43 9.14 21.29
C VAL A 206 -13.50 9.92 20.34
N VAL A 207 -13.99 10.34 19.17
CA VAL A 207 -13.39 11.49 18.47
C VAL A 207 -13.81 12.74 19.21
N SER A 208 -12.94 13.26 20.07
CA SER A 208 -13.18 14.53 20.77
C SER A 208 -13.51 15.64 19.76
N GLU A 209 -14.68 16.26 19.93
CA GLU A 209 -15.15 17.40 19.13
C GLU A 209 -14.07 18.47 18.94
N ALA A 210 -13.28 18.74 19.98
CA ALA A 210 -12.16 19.68 19.98
C ALA A 210 -11.07 19.37 18.93
N ILE A 211 -10.87 18.10 18.52
CA ILE A 211 -9.94 17.74 17.45
C ILE A 211 -10.53 18.15 16.09
N LEU A 212 -11.86 18.03 15.92
CA LEU A 212 -12.52 18.43 14.68
C LEU A 212 -12.64 19.95 14.58
N GLU A 213 -12.99 20.64 15.67
CA GLU A 213 -13.00 22.10 15.75
C GLU A 213 -11.63 22.68 15.37
N ALA A 214 -10.54 22.19 15.99
CA ALA A 214 -9.18 22.65 15.68
C ALA A 214 -8.80 22.46 14.20
N SER A 215 -9.29 21.40 13.55
CA SER A 215 -9.04 21.16 12.13
C SER A 215 -9.99 21.92 11.19
N LEU A 216 -11.18 22.35 11.64
CA LEU A 216 -12.00 23.33 10.90
C LEU A 216 -11.36 24.72 10.93
N GLU A 217 -10.76 25.09 12.07
CA GLU A 217 -9.94 26.31 12.20
C GLU A 217 -8.76 26.30 11.22
N ASP A 218 -8.06 25.17 11.07
CA ASP A 218 -6.98 25.00 10.08
C ASP A 218 -7.47 25.20 8.62
N LEU A 219 -8.71 24.77 8.30
CA LEU A 219 -9.35 25.02 7.00
C LEU A 219 -9.93 26.45 6.87
N LYS A 220 -9.91 27.25 7.94
CA LYS A 220 -10.53 28.58 8.04
C LYS A 220 -12.04 28.56 7.77
N ILE A 221 -12.71 27.44 8.06
CA ILE A 221 -14.15 27.29 7.94
C ILE A 221 -14.77 27.67 9.28
N SER A 222 -15.35 28.86 9.37
CA SER A 222 -15.92 29.38 10.63
C SER A 222 -17.28 28.79 10.99
N ASP A 223 -17.97 28.17 10.03
CA ASP A 223 -19.26 27.51 10.24
C ASP A 223 -19.36 26.27 9.32
N ASN A 224 -19.80 25.15 9.91
CA ASN A 224 -20.15 23.92 9.21
C ASN A 224 -21.19 24.15 8.09
N SER A 225 -22.10 25.11 8.27
CA SER A 225 -23.10 25.46 7.25
C SER A 225 -22.46 26.06 5.99
N GLU A 226 -21.32 26.77 6.12
CA GLU A 226 -20.61 27.33 4.98
C GLU A 226 -20.12 26.20 4.08
N LEU A 227 -19.43 25.20 4.64
CA LEU A 227 -18.90 24.08 3.86
C LEU A 227 -20.03 23.32 3.15
N ALA A 228 -21.13 23.01 3.85
CA ALA A 228 -22.26 22.30 3.24
C ALA A 228 -22.85 23.07 2.03
N GLY A 229 -22.98 24.40 2.14
CA GLY A 229 -23.53 25.28 1.10
C GLY A 229 -22.57 25.66 -0.03
N MET A 230 -21.28 25.35 0.05
CA MET A 230 -20.32 25.61 -1.04
C MET A 230 -20.62 24.76 -2.28
N ASP A 231 -20.35 25.32 -3.46
CA ASP A 231 -20.31 24.56 -4.71
C ASP A 231 -19.19 23.51 -4.70
N ARG A 232 -19.37 22.44 -5.50
CA ARG A 232 -18.41 21.33 -5.55
C ARG A 232 -17.00 21.73 -5.99
N ALA A 233 -16.82 22.78 -6.81
CA ALA A 233 -15.49 23.21 -7.23
C ALA A 233 -14.74 23.96 -6.11
N LYS A 234 -15.42 24.84 -5.37
CA LYS A 234 -14.87 25.49 -4.17
C LYS A 234 -14.58 24.47 -3.06
N LYS A 235 -15.50 23.53 -2.78
CA LYS A 235 -15.27 22.39 -1.86
C LYS A 235 -13.99 21.63 -2.22
N ARG A 236 -13.94 21.10 -3.44
CA ARG A 236 -12.81 20.35 -4.00
C ARG A 236 -11.47 21.08 -3.83
N ASN A 237 -11.43 22.39 -4.11
CA ASN A 237 -10.21 23.19 -3.96
C ASN A 237 -9.71 23.24 -2.50
N ILE A 238 -10.61 23.51 -1.55
CA ILE A 238 -10.29 23.57 -0.11
C ILE A 238 -9.85 22.19 0.40
N LEU A 239 -10.57 21.14 0.01
CA LEU A 239 -10.35 19.76 0.46
C LEU A 239 -9.10 19.12 -0.16
N GLN A 240 -8.48 19.71 -1.19
CA GLN A 240 -7.41 19.05 -1.94
C GLN A 240 -6.12 18.80 -1.14
N ASN A 241 -5.89 19.55 -0.05
CA ASN A 241 -4.72 19.42 0.82
C ASN A 241 -5.01 18.74 2.17
N VAL A 242 -6.19 18.12 2.30
CA VAL A 242 -6.77 17.66 3.57
C VAL A 242 -6.65 16.15 3.73
N ASP A 243 -5.99 15.67 4.79
CA ASP A 243 -5.74 14.23 4.95
C ASP A 243 -7.04 13.40 5.02
N LEU A 244 -7.01 12.18 4.47
CA LEU A 244 -8.18 11.32 4.33
C LEU A 244 -8.84 11.00 5.68
N ALA A 245 -8.06 10.91 6.76
CA ALA A 245 -8.57 10.79 8.12
C ALA A 245 -9.58 11.90 8.45
N TYR A 246 -9.30 13.12 7.99
CA TYR A 246 -10.15 14.28 8.21
C TYR A 246 -11.29 14.37 7.19
N LEU A 247 -11.05 14.05 5.92
CA LEU A 247 -12.14 13.92 4.93
C LEU A 247 -13.21 12.92 5.40
N ARG A 248 -12.80 11.77 5.95
CA ARG A 248 -13.73 10.80 6.57
C ARG A 248 -14.52 11.39 7.74
N ARG A 249 -13.91 12.23 8.58
CA ARG A 249 -14.63 12.91 9.68
C ARG A 249 -15.67 13.93 9.16
N LEU A 250 -15.33 14.72 8.14
CA LEU A 250 -16.28 15.62 7.47
C LEU A 250 -17.45 14.84 6.84
N GLN A 251 -17.16 13.67 6.24
CA GLN A 251 -18.15 12.77 5.66
C GLN A 251 -19.09 12.20 6.73
N LEU A 252 -18.56 11.71 7.86
CA LEU A 252 -19.35 11.21 8.99
C LEU A 252 -20.27 12.30 9.57
N LYS A 253 -19.82 13.55 9.59
CA LYS A 253 -20.63 14.73 9.96
C LYS A 253 -21.58 15.22 8.86
N LYS A 254 -21.67 14.53 7.72
CA LYS A 254 -22.52 14.86 6.57
C LYS A 254 -22.28 16.26 5.99
N LEU A 255 -21.06 16.79 6.16
CA LEU A 255 -20.65 18.10 5.62
C LEU A 255 -20.18 17.99 4.16
N ILE A 256 -19.72 16.80 3.77
CA ILE A 256 -19.35 16.39 2.42
C ILE A 256 -19.89 14.98 2.17
N ASP A 257 -20.12 14.61 0.90
CA ASP A 257 -20.58 13.27 0.52
C ASP A 257 -19.40 12.33 0.16
N GLU A 258 -19.66 11.05 -0.17
CA GLU A 258 -18.59 10.12 -0.61
C GLU A 258 -17.97 10.54 -1.95
N ILE A 259 -18.75 11.17 -2.83
CA ILE A 259 -18.31 11.63 -4.16
C ILE A 259 -17.31 12.78 -4.01
N ASP A 260 -17.53 13.71 -3.07
CA ASP A 260 -16.58 14.76 -2.72
C ASP A 260 -15.23 14.16 -2.28
N VAL A 261 -15.24 13.15 -1.39
CA VAL A 261 -14.01 12.46 -0.94
C VAL A 261 -13.33 11.72 -2.10
N GLY A 262 -14.10 10.93 -2.87
CA GLY A 262 -13.61 10.17 -4.01
C GLY A 262 -13.01 11.06 -5.11
N THR A 263 -13.62 12.21 -5.38
CA THR A 263 -13.11 13.22 -6.33
C THR A 263 -11.76 13.76 -5.88
N VAL A 264 -11.63 14.12 -4.61
CA VAL A 264 -10.37 14.59 -4.03
C VAL A 264 -9.28 13.53 -4.13
N LEU A 265 -9.57 12.25 -3.83
CA LEU A 265 -8.57 11.18 -3.96
C LEU A 265 -8.19 10.93 -5.44
N MET A 266 -9.15 10.96 -6.37
CA MET A 266 -8.90 10.84 -7.81
C MET A 266 -7.96 11.94 -8.33
N ASP A 267 -8.20 13.19 -7.93
CA ASP A 267 -7.35 14.33 -8.31
C ASP A 267 -5.93 14.18 -7.80
N ARG A 268 -5.78 13.69 -6.56
CA ARG A 268 -4.46 13.50 -5.96
C ARG A 268 -3.68 12.43 -6.69
N LEU A 269 -4.34 11.32 -7.02
CA LEU A 269 -3.82 10.24 -7.84
C LEU A 269 -3.36 10.75 -9.21
N ASP A 270 -4.20 11.50 -9.92
CA ASP A 270 -3.85 12.05 -11.24
C ASP A 270 -2.68 13.05 -11.16
N GLN A 271 -2.68 13.94 -10.16
CA GLN A 271 -1.60 14.90 -9.92
C GLN A 271 -0.25 14.21 -9.67
N ASP A 272 -0.22 13.13 -8.88
CA ASP A 272 1.01 12.40 -8.60
C ASP A 272 1.45 11.54 -9.79
N LEU A 273 0.50 10.89 -10.50
CA LEU A 273 0.79 10.09 -11.70
C LEU A 273 1.35 10.92 -12.85
N ARG A 274 0.91 12.17 -13.01
CA ARG A 274 1.45 13.10 -14.01
C ARG A 274 2.94 13.38 -13.84
N ARG A 275 3.47 13.33 -12.62
CA ARG A 275 4.93 13.43 -12.38
C ARG A 275 5.68 12.29 -13.05
N HIS A 276 5.11 11.08 -12.99
CA HIS A 276 5.62 9.88 -13.64
C HIS A 276 5.33 9.81 -15.16
N GLY A 277 4.59 10.78 -15.73
CA GLY A 277 4.19 10.75 -17.15
C GLY A 277 2.99 9.83 -17.42
N LEU A 278 2.21 9.50 -16.40
CA LEU A 278 0.98 8.74 -16.46
C LEU A 278 -0.22 9.66 -16.19
N THR A 279 -1.45 9.17 -16.39
CA THR A 279 -2.69 9.85 -15.96
C THR A 279 -3.59 8.85 -15.26
N ALA A 280 -4.38 9.29 -14.28
CA ALA A 280 -5.28 8.41 -13.54
C ALA A 280 -6.23 7.68 -14.48
N ALA A 281 -6.98 8.40 -15.32
CA ALA A 281 -7.93 7.81 -16.26
C ALA A 281 -7.33 6.69 -17.13
N SER A 282 -6.12 6.90 -17.70
CA SER A 282 -5.52 5.88 -18.56
C SER A 282 -4.83 4.75 -17.79
N LEU A 283 -4.44 4.96 -16.53
CA LEU A 283 -3.89 3.89 -15.69
C LEU A 283 -5.00 3.04 -15.07
N LEU A 284 -6.05 3.67 -14.53
CA LEU A 284 -7.21 3.00 -13.95
C LEU A 284 -7.95 2.16 -15.00
N ARG A 285 -8.10 2.64 -16.24
CA ARG A 285 -8.64 1.82 -17.34
C ARG A 285 -7.76 0.62 -17.69
N MET A 286 -6.44 0.71 -17.53
CA MET A 286 -5.56 -0.45 -17.67
C MET A 286 -5.75 -1.42 -16.50
N MET A 287 -5.83 -0.89 -15.27
CA MET A 287 -6.06 -1.66 -14.05
C MET A 287 -7.40 -2.42 -14.07
N GLU A 288 -8.47 -1.81 -14.58
CA GLU A 288 -9.79 -2.41 -14.78
C GLU A 288 -9.75 -3.61 -15.73
N LEU A 289 -8.91 -3.55 -16.78
CA LEU A 289 -8.80 -4.60 -17.81
C LEU A 289 -7.81 -5.72 -17.44
N THR A 290 -7.14 -5.63 -16.29
CA THR A 290 -6.00 -6.50 -15.92
C THR A 290 -5.99 -6.89 -14.43
N ASP A 291 -7.07 -6.59 -13.70
CA ASP A 291 -7.17 -6.62 -12.24
C ASP A 291 -5.96 -6.01 -11.48
N THR A 292 -5.19 -5.14 -12.13
CA THR A 292 -3.91 -4.65 -11.59
C THR A 292 -4.16 -3.68 -10.43
N LEU A 293 -3.49 -3.91 -9.31
CA LEU A 293 -3.54 -3.06 -8.12
C LEU A 293 -2.29 -2.18 -8.03
N LEU A 294 -2.44 -0.94 -7.56
CA LEU A 294 -1.34 -0.04 -7.24
C LEU A 294 -1.16 0.00 -5.73
N SER A 295 0.03 -0.28 -5.22
CA SER A 295 0.29 -0.33 -3.76
C SER A 295 1.66 0.27 -3.41
N GLY A 296 2.25 -0.16 -2.30
CA GLY A 296 3.54 0.30 -1.82
C GLY A 296 3.53 1.79 -1.46
N SER A 297 4.62 2.50 -1.80
CA SER A 297 4.79 3.86 -1.26
C SER A 297 4.03 4.98 -1.98
N PHE A 298 3.40 4.66 -3.11
CA PHE A 298 2.67 5.64 -3.92
C PHE A 298 1.27 5.94 -3.37
N VAL A 299 0.69 5.07 -2.55
CA VAL A 299 -0.66 5.26 -2.00
C VAL A 299 -0.71 6.42 -0.99
N HIS A 300 0.29 6.53 -0.10
CA HIS A 300 0.30 7.53 0.98
C HIS A 300 0.10 9.00 0.56
N PRO A 301 0.78 9.56 -0.47
CA PRO A 301 0.52 10.93 -0.90
C PRO A 301 -0.93 11.16 -1.37
N VAL A 302 -1.63 10.11 -1.85
CA VAL A 302 -3.06 10.20 -2.19
C VAL A 302 -3.91 10.31 -0.92
N LEU A 303 -3.58 9.52 0.11
CA LEU A 303 -4.26 9.56 1.41
C LEU A 303 -4.04 10.91 2.13
N ALA A 304 -2.80 11.40 2.13
CA ALA A 304 -2.37 12.49 3.01
C ALA A 304 -1.30 13.37 2.33
N ARG A 305 -1.48 14.69 2.36
CA ARG A 305 -0.62 15.63 1.60
C ARG A 305 0.61 16.08 2.39
N GLY A 306 1.66 16.49 1.68
CA GLY A 306 2.90 17.04 2.25
C GLY A 306 3.85 16.04 2.92
N ILE A 307 3.37 14.87 3.35
CA ILE A 307 4.15 13.87 4.12
C ILE A 307 5.18 13.12 3.28
N LEU A 308 4.86 12.82 2.01
CA LEU A 308 5.69 11.97 1.16
C LEU A 308 5.69 12.40 -0.31
N ILE A 309 6.86 12.38 -0.92
CA ILE A 309 7.03 12.28 -2.38
C ILE A 309 7.37 10.82 -2.71
N PRO A 310 6.57 10.12 -3.54
CA PRO A 310 6.89 8.77 -3.96
C PRO A 310 8.02 8.81 -5.00
N ASN A 311 8.98 7.88 -4.88
CA ASN A 311 10.08 7.74 -5.84
C ASN A 311 9.76 6.72 -6.94
N ASP A 312 8.75 5.88 -6.69
CA ASP A 312 8.38 4.73 -7.47
C ASP A 312 6.90 4.38 -7.32
N ILE A 313 6.34 3.79 -8.38
CA ILE A 313 5.02 3.16 -8.42
C ILE A 313 5.25 1.66 -8.31
N ASP A 314 4.51 0.99 -7.42
CA ASP A 314 4.48 -0.47 -7.28
C ASP A 314 3.14 -0.98 -7.83
N LEU A 315 3.16 -1.62 -9.01
CA LEU A 315 2.00 -2.25 -9.63
C LEU A 315 2.02 -3.77 -9.38
N PHE A 316 0.88 -4.33 -9.04
CA PHE A 316 0.66 -5.75 -8.76
C PHE A 316 -0.30 -6.30 -9.81
N THR A 317 0.11 -7.32 -10.55
CA THR A 317 -0.64 -7.97 -11.64
C THR A 317 -0.58 -9.48 -11.44
N ASP A 318 -1.54 -10.21 -11.99
CA ASP A 318 -1.41 -11.66 -12.19
C ASP A 318 -0.46 -11.96 -13.36
N VAL A 319 -0.31 -13.25 -13.70
CA VAL A 319 0.63 -13.71 -14.73
C VAL A 319 0.07 -13.54 -16.13
N GLU A 320 -1.25 -13.69 -16.23
CA GLU A 320 -2.08 -13.68 -17.41
C GLU A 320 -2.12 -12.27 -18.03
N SER A 321 -2.32 -11.26 -17.19
CA SER A 321 -2.42 -9.85 -17.56
C SER A 321 -1.07 -9.15 -17.70
N PHE A 322 0.02 -9.74 -17.17
CA PHE A 322 1.36 -9.14 -17.14
C PHE A 322 1.84 -8.60 -18.50
N GLY A 323 1.58 -9.32 -19.59
CA GLY A 323 1.94 -8.90 -20.96
C GLY A 323 1.21 -7.63 -21.40
N MET A 324 -0.05 -7.45 -20.98
CA MET A 324 -0.84 -6.24 -21.26
C MET A 324 -0.31 -5.05 -20.45
N VAL A 325 -0.01 -5.25 -19.16
CA VAL A 325 0.58 -4.23 -18.28
C VAL A 325 1.93 -3.73 -18.83
N LEU A 326 2.82 -4.64 -19.24
CA LEU A 326 4.08 -4.26 -19.90
C LEU A 326 3.85 -3.47 -21.19
N SER A 327 2.91 -3.91 -22.02
CA SER A 327 2.60 -3.26 -23.30
C SER A 327 2.04 -1.84 -23.11
N TYR A 328 1.20 -1.63 -22.09
CA TYR A 328 0.75 -0.31 -21.67
C TYR A 328 1.92 0.58 -21.25
N LEU A 329 2.80 0.09 -20.36
CA LEU A 329 3.94 0.86 -19.86
C LEU A 329 4.94 1.20 -20.98
N LYS A 330 5.20 0.27 -21.91
CA LYS A 330 6.02 0.52 -23.12
C LYS A 330 5.45 1.67 -23.96
N LYS A 331 4.13 1.69 -24.20
CA LYS A 331 3.43 2.80 -24.88
C LYS A 331 3.50 4.12 -24.12
N LYS A 332 3.65 4.10 -22.79
CA LYS A 332 3.91 5.28 -21.94
C LYS A 332 5.41 5.66 -21.84
N GLY A 333 6.28 5.03 -22.64
CA GLY A 333 7.71 5.35 -22.70
C GLY A 333 8.56 4.72 -21.61
N TYR A 334 8.08 3.67 -20.94
CA TYR A 334 8.85 2.86 -20.01
C TYR A 334 9.45 1.64 -20.73
N SER A 335 10.78 1.61 -20.91
CA SER A 335 11.45 0.60 -21.75
C SER A 335 12.59 -0.14 -21.08
N HIS A 336 13.34 0.50 -20.17
CA HIS A 336 14.50 -0.13 -19.52
C HIS A 336 14.05 -1.18 -18.49
N ARG A 337 14.02 -2.45 -18.91
CA ARG A 337 13.54 -3.61 -18.13
C ARG A 337 14.70 -4.28 -17.39
N ARG A 338 14.62 -4.31 -16.06
CA ARG A 338 15.50 -5.11 -15.20
C ARG A 338 14.68 -6.11 -14.40
N GLN A 339 14.85 -7.40 -14.66
CA GLN A 339 14.30 -8.43 -13.77
C GLN A 339 15.02 -8.40 -12.42
N ILE A 340 14.26 -8.15 -11.35
CA ILE A 340 14.74 -8.12 -9.96
C ILE A 340 14.49 -9.48 -9.28
N TYR A 341 13.45 -10.20 -9.69
CA TYR A 341 13.09 -11.51 -9.12
C TYR A 341 12.42 -12.41 -10.18
N PRO A 342 12.68 -13.73 -10.19
CA PRO A 342 13.77 -14.41 -9.48
C PRO A 342 15.13 -13.90 -9.98
N GLN A 343 16.12 -13.83 -9.08
CA GLN A 343 17.50 -13.52 -9.50
C GLN A 343 18.19 -14.79 -9.98
N PRO A 344 18.62 -14.88 -11.24
CA PRO A 344 19.45 -15.99 -11.68
C PRO A 344 20.78 -15.97 -10.89
N GLN A 345 20.98 -17.03 -10.09
CA GLN A 345 22.28 -17.48 -9.58
C GLN A 345 23.05 -16.53 -8.62
N SER A 346 22.37 -15.68 -7.86
CA SER A 346 22.97 -14.81 -6.84
C SER A 346 22.89 -15.43 -5.42
N PRO A 347 23.89 -16.23 -4.97
CA PRO A 347 23.84 -16.87 -3.64
C PRO A 347 23.87 -15.86 -2.48
N ARG A 348 24.21 -14.59 -2.75
CA ARG A 348 24.19 -13.51 -1.75
C ARG A 348 22.79 -12.94 -1.48
N ARG A 349 21.74 -13.41 -2.16
CA ARG A 349 20.36 -12.92 -1.95
C ARG A 349 19.32 -13.99 -1.57
N GLN A 350 19.75 -15.14 -1.05
CA GLN A 350 18.85 -16.14 -0.45
C GLN A 350 17.90 -15.59 0.63
N GLY A 351 18.26 -14.50 1.32
CA GLY A 351 17.42 -13.83 2.32
C GLY A 351 16.10 -13.20 1.82
N TYR A 352 15.72 -13.38 0.55
CA TYR A 352 14.37 -13.10 0.05
C TYR A 352 13.41 -14.29 0.19
N GLY A 353 13.92 -15.53 0.26
CA GLY A 353 13.15 -16.73 -0.08
C GLY A 353 12.05 -17.18 0.90
N MET A 354 11.90 -16.57 2.08
CA MET A 354 10.97 -17.08 3.10
C MET A 354 9.63 -16.33 3.20
N ASN A 355 9.47 -15.15 2.56
CA ASN A 355 8.23 -14.36 2.62
C ASN A 355 7.95 -13.62 1.29
N LEU A 356 8.21 -14.30 0.17
CA LEU A 356 7.73 -13.90 -1.16
C LEU A 356 6.70 -14.93 -1.67
N GLN A 357 5.93 -15.55 -0.78
CA GLN A 357 4.79 -16.36 -1.20
C GLN A 357 3.82 -15.43 -1.95
N GLY A 358 3.16 -15.95 -2.98
CA GLY A 358 2.36 -15.11 -3.87
C GLY A 358 3.15 -14.21 -4.83
N ILE A 359 4.49 -14.13 -4.83
CA ILE A 359 5.25 -13.35 -5.83
C ILE A 359 6.02 -14.27 -6.77
N ARG A 360 5.64 -14.25 -8.05
CA ARG A 360 6.29 -15.00 -9.13
C ARG A 360 7.48 -14.24 -9.72
N LEU A 361 7.29 -12.98 -10.11
CA LEU A 361 8.31 -12.16 -10.79
C LEU A 361 8.31 -10.71 -10.25
N ILE A 362 9.43 -10.01 -10.40
CA ILE A 362 9.49 -8.55 -10.20
C ILE A 362 10.33 -7.94 -11.33
N PHE A 363 9.75 -6.97 -12.04
CA PHE A 363 10.43 -6.17 -13.06
C PHE A 363 10.52 -4.71 -12.63
N GLU A 364 11.70 -4.12 -12.71
CA GLU A 364 11.88 -2.67 -12.66
C GLU A 364 11.88 -2.12 -14.09
N LEU A 365 11.06 -1.10 -14.31
CA LEU A 365 10.94 -0.36 -15.56
C LEU A 365 11.27 1.12 -15.32
N ARG A 366 11.92 1.76 -16.30
CA ARG A 366 12.20 3.21 -16.27
C ARG A 366 11.85 3.89 -17.58
N ASN A 367 11.40 5.14 -17.47
CA ASN A 367 11.18 6.03 -18.60
C ASN A 367 12.38 6.97 -18.84
N LYS A 368 12.32 7.79 -19.90
CA LYS A 368 13.39 8.75 -20.27
C LYS A 368 13.74 9.78 -19.18
N LYS A 369 12.86 10.01 -18.19
CA LYS A 369 13.11 10.89 -17.03
C LYS A 369 13.60 10.13 -15.79
N ALA A 370 14.02 8.88 -15.96
CA ALA A 370 14.46 7.94 -14.92
C ALA A 370 13.42 7.60 -13.83
N TYR A 371 12.16 8.05 -13.96
CA TYR A 371 11.07 7.62 -13.07
C TYR A 371 10.90 6.12 -13.14
N LYS A 372 10.65 5.50 -12.00
CA LYS A 372 10.62 4.05 -11.84
C LYS A 372 9.19 3.53 -11.63
N VAL A 373 8.87 2.44 -12.31
CA VAL A 373 7.71 1.59 -12.03
C VAL A 373 8.24 0.19 -11.73
N ASN A 374 7.82 -0.41 -10.63
CA ASN A 374 8.04 -1.82 -10.35
C ASN A 374 6.75 -2.57 -10.73
N VAL A 375 6.84 -3.62 -11.54
CA VAL A 375 5.74 -4.54 -11.83
C VAL A 375 6.01 -5.84 -11.08
N ILE A 376 5.19 -6.12 -10.07
CA ILE A 376 5.20 -7.31 -9.24
C ILE A 376 4.16 -8.26 -9.83
N VAL A 377 4.61 -9.41 -10.33
CA VAL A 377 3.74 -10.44 -10.88
C VAL A 377 3.44 -11.43 -9.77
N SER A 378 2.16 -11.55 -9.43
CA SER A 378 1.65 -12.49 -8.44
C SER A 378 1.73 -13.94 -8.96
N SER A 379 1.61 -14.92 -8.08
CA SER A 379 1.40 -16.33 -8.46
C SER A 379 -0.08 -16.74 -8.43
N GLY A 380 -0.98 -15.78 -8.22
CA GLY A 380 -2.43 -15.89 -8.21
C GLY A 380 -2.99 -14.46 -8.27
N ARG A 381 -4.04 -14.14 -7.50
CA ARG A 381 -4.57 -12.76 -7.44
C ARG A 381 -3.51 -11.71 -7.07
N PRO A 382 -3.56 -10.49 -7.64
CA PRO A 382 -2.65 -9.38 -7.30
C PRO A 382 -2.66 -8.97 -5.82
N LEU A 383 -3.78 -9.17 -5.13
CA LEU A 383 -3.96 -8.83 -3.72
C LEU A 383 -3.12 -9.71 -2.77
N LEU A 384 -2.91 -10.98 -3.09
CA LEU A 384 -2.19 -11.94 -2.24
C LEU A 384 -0.82 -11.44 -1.71
N PRO A 385 0.11 -10.97 -2.56
CA PRO A 385 1.39 -10.44 -2.09
C PRO A 385 1.26 -9.13 -1.28
N ILE A 386 0.19 -8.36 -1.46
CA ILE A 386 -0.08 -7.15 -0.67
C ILE A 386 -0.45 -7.54 0.77
N LEU A 387 -1.27 -8.60 0.95
CA LEU A 387 -1.64 -9.15 2.26
C LEU A 387 -0.43 -9.67 3.07
N GLN A 388 0.68 -9.99 2.39
CA GLN A 388 1.90 -10.53 3.01
C GLN A 388 2.98 -9.48 3.25
N PHE A 389 2.70 -8.20 3.00
CA PHE A 389 3.68 -7.15 3.25
C PHE A 389 4.09 -7.05 4.72
N HIS A 390 5.31 -6.57 4.96
CA HIS A 390 6.00 -6.58 6.25
C HIS A 390 5.45 -5.59 7.30
N SER A 391 4.53 -4.70 6.94
CA SER A 391 3.83 -3.82 7.88
C SER A 391 2.56 -3.24 7.28
N THR A 392 1.56 -2.92 8.11
CA THR A 392 0.23 -2.47 7.64
C THR A 392 0.22 -1.23 6.73
N PRO A 393 1.12 -0.23 6.84
CA PRO A 393 1.08 0.94 5.94
C PRO A 393 1.25 0.60 4.45
N VAL A 394 2.04 -0.43 4.13
CA VAL A 394 2.26 -0.89 2.74
C VAL A 394 1.24 -1.91 2.27
N MET A 395 0.27 -2.29 3.11
CA MET A 395 -0.85 -3.16 2.74
C MET A 395 -2.02 -2.38 2.12
N ASN A 396 -1.98 -1.05 2.16
CA ASN A 396 -2.94 -0.19 1.49
C ASN A 396 -2.72 -0.22 -0.03
N TYR A 397 -3.81 -0.09 -0.79
CA TYR A 397 -3.74 -0.10 -2.25
C TYR A 397 -4.81 0.79 -2.90
N ILE A 398 -4.64 0.99 -4.20
CA ILE A 398 -5.56 1.67 -5.09
C ILE A 398 -5.92 0.65 -6.18
N SER A 399 -7.20 0.45 -6.36
CA SER A 399 -7.81 -0.37 -7.40
C SER A 399 -8.36 0.53 -8.50
N HIS A 400 -8.87 -0.05 -9.58
CA HIS A 400 -9.53 0.74 -10.63
C HIS A 400 -10.75 1.51 -10.11
N HIS A 401 -11.41 0.99 -9.06
CA HIS A 401 -12.64 1.54 -8.51
C HIS A 401 -12.49 2.45 -7.28
N GLY A 402 -11.32 2.55 -6.67
CA GLY A 402 -11.15 3.34 -5.46
C GLY A 402 -9.87 3.08 -4.69
N VAL A 403 -9.82 3.63 -3.47
CA VAL A 403 -8.72 3.48 -2.52
C VAL A 403 -9.17 2.55 -1.39
N VAL A 404 -8.37 1.52 -1.11
CA VAL A 404 -8.65 0.51 -0.08
C VAL A 404 -7.54 0.50 0.96
N LEU A 405 -7.93 0.67 2.22
CA LEU A 405 -7.05 0.54 3.38
C LEU A 405 -7.48 -0.69 4.16
N LEU A 406 -6.61 -1.69 4.22
CA LEU A 406 -6.85 -2.92 4.97
C LEU A 406 -6.76 -2.70 6.49
N TYR A 407 -6.19 -1.57 6.91
CA TYR A 407 -6.06 -1.15 8.30
C TYR A 407 -6.31 0.36 8.41
N ASP A 408 -7.44 0.72 9.00
CA ASP A 408 -7.86 2.10 9.26
C ASP A 408 -6.84 2.92 10.05
N ILE A 409 -6.12 2.31 11.01
CA ILE A 409 -5.04 2.92 11.80
C ILE A 409 -3.96 3.61 10.94
N THR A 410 -3.79 3.19 9.68
CA THR A 410 -2.84 3.80 8.75
C THR A 410 -3.24 5.21 8.30
N LEU A 411 -4.52 5.59 8.45
CA LEU A 411 -5.02 6.97 8.29
C LEU A 411 -4.36 7.92 9.29
N TYR A 412 -4.02 7.42 10.48
CA TYR A 412 -3.42 8.16 11.58
C TYR A 412 -1.90 8.03 11.64
N GLN A 413 -1.28 7.56 10.54
CA GLN A 413 0.16 7.28 10.44
C GLN A 413 0.65 6.18 11.41
N PHE A 414 -0.24 5.36 11.98
CA PHE A 414 0.17 4.19 12.76
C PHE A 414 0.33 2.96 11.86
N GLY A 415 1.34 2.14 12.16
CA GLY A 415 1.61 0.90 11.43
C GLY A 415 2.02 -0.24 12.35
N ILE A 416 1.52 -1.44 12.06
CA ILE A 416 1.88 -2.65 12.80
C ILE A 416 2.81 -3.50 11.94
N VAL A 417 3.90 -3.99 12.52
CA VAL A 417 4.85 -4.91 11.87
C VAL A 417 4.18 -6.27 11.67
N ASN A 418 4.17 -6.77 10.43
CA ASN A 418 3.63 -8.07 10.07
C ASN A 418 4.71 -9.18 10.13
N ARG A 419 5.53 -9.17 11.19
CA ARG A 419 6.66 -10.10 11.33
C ARG A 419 7.24 -10.09 12.74
N VAL A 420 7.43 -11.27 13.34
CA VAL A 420 8.32 -11.44 14.50
C VAL A 420 9.77 -11.45 14.04
N ASP A 421 10.65 -10.77 14.77
CA ASP A 421 12.08 -10.62 14.49
C ASP A 421 12.40 -10.29 13.01
N PRO A 422 11.95 -9.11 12.51
CA PRO A 422 12.16 -8.72 11.13
C PRO A 422 13.65 -8.72 10.79
N PRO A 423 14.10 -9.36 9.69
CA PRO A 423 15.51 -9.39 9.32
C PRO A 423 16.00 -7.97 8.97
N ALA A 424 17.30 -7.72 9.08
CA ALA A 424 17.91 -6.39 8.89
C ALA A 424 17.51 -5.66 7.59
N ARG A 425 17.08 -6.39 6.55
CA ARG A 425 16.50 -5.77 5.35
C ARG A 425 15.10 -5.21 5.58
N VAL A 426 14.22 -5.96 6.24
CA VAL A 426 12.87 -5.52 6.61
C VAL A 426 12.97 -4.37 7.60
N GLN A 427 13.87 -4.42 8.58
CA GLN A 427 14.14 -3.28 9.48
C GLN A 427 14.48 -1.99 8.72
N ARG A 428 15.29 -2.06 7.64
CA ARG A 428 15.54 -0.89 6.78
C ARG A 428 14.30 -0.39 6.03
N CYS A 429 13.33 -1.26 5.74
CA CYS A 429 12.04 -0.89 5.17
C CYS A 429 11.12 -0.26 6.24
N LEU A 430 11.04 -0.82 7.45
CA LEU A 430 10.31 -0.21 8.57
C LEU A 430 10.83 1.20 8.87
N ALA A 431 12.15 1.33 9.02
CA ALA A 431 12.81 2.63 9.19
C ALA A 431 12.63 3.60 8.00
N LYS A 432 12.32 3.11 6.79
CA LYS A 432 11.94 3.97 5.65
C LYS A 432 10.58 4.61 5.90
N TYR A 433 9.63 3.94 6.56
CA TYR A 433 8.31 4.48 6.91
C TYR A 433 8.34 5.33 8.18
N GLU A 434 9.13 4.96 9.19
CA GLU A 434 9.39 5.81 10.36
C GLU A 434 9.88 7.21 9.95
N ARG A 435 10.87 7.28 9.04
CA ARG A 435 11.38 8.54 8.47
C ARG A 435 10.37 9.31 7.60
N ARG A 436 9.18 8.75 7.36
CA ARG A 436 8.06 9.36 6.63
C ARG A 436 6.89 9.71 7.57
N GLY A 437 7.14 9.75 8.89
CA GLY A 437 6.15 10.14 9.89
C GLY A 437 5.32 8.98 10.46
N PHE A 438 5.50 7.74 9.98
CA PHE A 438 4.77 6.62 10.56
C PHE A 438 5.32 6.22 11.92
N ASP A 439 4.45 6.03 12.89
CA ASP A 439 4.80 5.36 14.14
C ASP A 439 4.58 3.84 13.95
N ILE A 440 5.69 3.10 13.89
CA ILE A 440 5.73 1.69 13.52
C ILE A 440 5.99 0.85 14.76
N SER A 441 5.06 -0.06 15.05
CA SER A 441 5.06 -0.86 16.27
C SER A 441 4.99 -2.36 16.00
N ASP A 442 5.55 -3.16 16.90
CA ASP A 442 5.28 -4.60 16.96
C ASP A 442 3.87 -4.90 17.51
N ARG A 443 3.27 -3.97 18.26
CA ARG A 443 1.99 -4.13 18.95
C ARG A 443 1.12 -2.87 18.91
N PHE A 444 -0.19 -3.04 18.84
CA PHE A 444 -1.12 -1.95 19.11
C PHE A 444 -1.21 -1.72 20.63
N TRP A 445 -0.89 -0.51 21.10
CA TRP A 445 -0.83 -0.17 22.53
C TRP A 445 -2.14 0.42 23.08
N GLU A 446 -3.03 0.89 22.22
CA GLU A 446 -4.32 1.41 22.64
C GLU A 446 -5.23 0.27 23.11
N GLU A 447 -6.29 0.62 23.85
CA GLU A 447 -7.24 -0.36 24.33
C GLU A 447 -7.97 -1.01 23.14
N HIS A 448 -7.77 -2.32 23.00
CA HIS A 448 -8.40 -3.13 21.98
C HIS A 448 -8.77 -4.50 22.55
N THR A 449 -9.79 -5.11 21.95
CA THR A 449 -10.24 -6.46 22.24
C THR A 449 -9.58 -7.43 21.27
N CYS A 450 -8.72 -8.29 21.80
CA CYS A 450 -7.94 -9.20 20.98
C CYS A 450 -8.85 -10.15 20.17
N ARG A 451 -8.53 -10.34 18.89
CA ARG A 451 -9.28 -11.16 17.91
C ARG A 451 -10.64 -10.58 17.47
N ILE A 452 -11.00 -9.37 17.92
CA ILE A 452 -12.23 -8.68 17.50
C ILE A 452 -11.89 -7.43 16.69
N ASP A 453 -11.02 -6.57 17.22
CA ASP A 453 -10.74 -5.28 16.56
C ASP A 453 -9.77 -5.46 15.39
N GLY A 454 -10.03 -4.79 14.26
CA GLY A 454 -9.23 -4.93 13.04
C GLY A 454 -7.76 -4.54 13.16
N CYS A 455 -7.42 -3.69 14.14
CA CYS A 455 -6.04 -3.32 14.48
C CYS A 455 -5.29 -4.41 15.25
N CYS A 456 -5.97 -5.40 15.84
CA CYS A 456 -5.31 -6.44 16.62
C CYS A 456 -4.61 -7.46 15.69
N SER A 457 -3.33 -7.73 15.96
CA SER A 457 -2.52 -8.67 15.17
C SER A 457 -3.01 -10.12 15.21
N GLN A 458 -3.89 -10.47 16.16
CA GLN A 458 -4.52 -11.80 16.24
C GLN A 458 -5.88 -11.90 15.55
N THR A 459 -6.48 -10.78 15.14
CA THR A 459 -7.76 -10.79 14.43
C THR A 459 -7.56 -11.40 13.05
N ILE A 460 -8.39 -12.39 12.72
CA ILE A 460 -8.49 -12.90 11.36
C ILE A 460 -9.33 -11.87 10.60
N ARG A 461 -8.67 -11.16 9.69
CA ARG A 461 -9.25 -10.12 8.86
C ARG A 461 -9.76 -10.70 7.55
N SER A 462 -10.76 -10.05 6.96
CA SER A 462 -11.31 -10.37 5.65
C SER A 462 -11.40 -9.10 4.81
N LEU A 463 -11.28 -9.20 3.49
CA LEU A 463 -11.48 -8.07 2.59
C LEU A 463 -12.89 -7.47 2.77
N PHE A 464 -13.85 -8.28 3.23
CA PHE A 464 -15.23 -7.90 3.47
C PHE A 464 -15.52 -7.46 4.92
N ASP A 465 -14.52 -7.40 5.80
CA ASP A 465 -14.76 -6.94 7.17
C ASP A 465 -14.96 -5.41 7.27
N ARG A 466 -15.59 -5.01 8.39
CA ARG A 466 -15.97 -3.62 8.68
C ARG A 466 -14.79 -2.67 8.87
N ASP A 467 -13.61 -3.20 9.19
CA ASP A 467 -12.40 -2.43 9.49
C ASP A 467 -11.54 -2.21 8.22
N VAL A 468 -11.99 -2.72 7.06
CA VAL A 468 -11.47 -2.35 5.73
C VAL A 468 -12.14 -1.06 5.25
N VAL A 469 -11.36 0.01 5.17
CA VAL A 469 -11.79 1.32 4.68
C VAL A 469 -11.71 1.34 3.15
N HIS A 470 -12.84 1.27 2.47
CA HIS A 470 -12.94 1.52 1.03
C HIS A 470 -13.54 2.91 0.78
N VAL A 471 -12.90 3.69 -0.10
CA VAL A 471 -13.41 4.97 -0.61
C VAL A 471 -13.45 4.86 -2.13
N ARG A 472 -14.67 4.85 -2.68
CA ARG A 472 -14.91 4.70 -4.12
C ARG A 472 -14.50 5.94 -4.88
N PHE A 473 -14.07 5.78 -6.12
CA PHE A 473 -13.98 6.89 -7.06
C PHE A 473 -15.39 7.30 -7.55
N PRO A 474 -15.57 8.55 -8.03
CA PRO A 474 -16.89 9.08 -8.39
C PRO A 474 -17.69 8.18 -9.34
N ASP A 475 -17.03 7.66 -10.38
CA ASP A 475 -17.64 6.82 -11.42
C ASP A 475 -18.10 5.44 -10.91
N MET A 476 -17.73 5.08 -9.67
CA MET A 476 -18.07 3.80 -9.03
C MET A 476 -18.93 3.97 -7.78
N ALA A 477 -19.32 5.21 -7.43
CA ALA A 477 -20.04 5.52 -6.19
C ALA A 477 -21.43 4.87 -6.08
N GLU A 478 -21.99 4.40 -7.20
CA GLU A 478 -23.27 3.68 -7.24
C GLU A 478 -23.12 2.16 -6.98
N ILE A 479 -21.94 1.58 -7.25
CA ILE A 479 -21.71 0.13 -7.12
C ILE A 479 -21.38 -0.22 -5.66
N PRO A 480 -22.08 -1.19 -5.02
CA PRO A 480 -21.84 -1.61 -3.64
C PRO A 480 -20.38 -1.98 -3.34
N HIS A 481 -19.94 -1.72 -2.10
CA HIS A 481 -18.56 -1.96 -1.67
C HIS A 481 -18.16 -3.44 -1.75
N ASP A 482 -19.09 -4.35 -1.45
CA ASP A 482 -18.86 -5.79 -1.50
C ASP A 482 -18.76 -6.30 -2.93
N GLU A 483 -19.59 -5.82 -3.87
CA GLU A 483 -19.53 -6.18 -5.28
C GLU A 483 -18.18 -5.77 -5.89
N LEU A 484 -17.72 -4.54 -5.62
CA LEU A 484 -16.40 -4.08 -6.07
C LEU A 484 -15.26 -4.95 -5.49
N ARG A 485 -15.30 -5.23 -4.18
CA ARG A 485 -14.29 -6.07 -3.50
C ARG A 485 -14.30 -7.53 -4.00
N LYS A 486 -15.46 -8.10 -4.33
CA LYS A 486 -15.60 -9.45 -4.93
C LYS A 486 -14.86 -9.58 -6.27
N ARG A 487 -14.74 -8.50 -7.04
CA ARG A 487 -13.94 -8.49 -8.28
C ARG A 487 -12.44 -8.66 -8.00
N GLU A 488 -11.95 -8.11 -6.89
CA GLU A 488 -10.54 -8.22 -6.48
C GLU A 488 -10.21 -9.61 -5.91
N ALA A 489 -11.10 -10.15 -5.09
CA ALA A 489 -11.09 -11.53 -4.60
C ALA A 489 -12.46 -11.95 -4.05
N ASN A 490 -12.92 -13.16 -4.38
CA ASN A 490 -14.07 -13.80 -3.73
C ASN A 490 -13.78 -14.17 -2.26
N ILE A 491 -12.54 -14.58 -1.98
CA ILE A 491 -12.04 -14.94 -0.65
C ILE A 491 -10.68 -14.25 -0.48
N ALA A 492 -10.58 -13.31 0.44
CA ALA A 492 -9.31 -12.74 0.86
C ALA A 492 -9.29 -12.61 2.39
N VAL A 493 -8.52 -13.49 3.05
CA VAL A 493 -8.49 -13.66 4.50
C VAL A 493 -7.04 -13.71 4.98
N TRP A 494 -6.70 -12.91 5.99
CA TRP A 494 -5.33 -12.82 6.51
C TRP A 494 -5.29 -12.56 8.01
N ARG A 495 -4.11 -12.74 8.61
CA ARG A 495 -3.82 -12.39 10.01
C ARG A 495 -2.35 -12.06 10.14
N LEU A 496 -2.03 -11.02 10.90
CA LEU A 496 -0.65 -10.56 11.07
C LEU A 496 0.22 -11.58 11.84
N ALA A 497 1.50 -11.62 11.52
CA ALA A 497 2.46 -12.49 12.19
C ALA A 497 2.85 -12.03 13.61
N SER A 498 2.51 -10.80 13.99
CA SER A 498 2.83 -10.19 15.30
C SER A 498 1.87 -10.56 16.45
N GLY A 499 1.18 -11.70 16.36
CA GLY A 499 0.23 -12.15 17.38
C GLY A 499 0.84 -12.32 18.78
N ALA A 500 2.12 -12.69 18.84
CA ALA A 500 2.90 -12.82 20.08
C ALA A 500 3.17 -11.50 20.82
N ALA A 501 3.11 -10.34 20.13
CA ALA A 501 3.33 -9.02 20.74
C ALA A 501 2.03 -8.38 21.26
N CYS A 502 0.87 -9.00 20.99
CA CYS A 502 -0.45 -8.54 21.41
C CYS A 502 -0.69 -8.73 22.92
N LYS A 503 -1.67 -8.01 23.48
CA LYS A 503 -2.06 -8.04 24.90
C LYS A 503 -2.39 -9.46 25.40
N ALA A 504 -3.05 -10.28 24.58
CA ALA A 504 -3.35 -11.69 24.85
C ALA A 504 -2.36 -12.62 24.13
N ALA A 505 -1.06 -12.42 24.32
CA ALA A 505 0.03 -13.05 23.55
C ALA A 505 -0.19 -14.53 23.21
N THR A 506 -0.05 -14.86 21.92
CA THR A 506 -0.11 -16.23 21.39
C THR A 506 1.28 -16.76 21.05
N ASN A 507 1.47 -18.07 21.10
CA ASN A 507 2.67 -18.74 20.58
C ASN A 507 2.76 -18.74 19.04
N ASP A 508 1.77 -18.15 18.36
CA ASP A 508 1.68 -18.09 16.91
C ASP A 508 2.39 -16.83 16.38
N THR A 509 3.44 -17.06 15.61
CA THR A 509 4.35 -16.05 15.04
C THR A 509 4.37 -16.08 13.51
N ALA A 510 3.55 -16.93 12.88
CA ALA A 510 3.61 -17.17 11.45
C ALA A 510 2.83 -16.12 10.65
N GLY A 511 1.66 -15.71 11.17
CA GLY A 511 0.65 -15.02 10.36
C GLY A 511 0.13 -15.92 9.24
N PHE A 512 -0.77 -15.42 8.39
CA PHE A 512 -1.11 -16.05 7.11
C PHE A 512 -1.82 -15.06 6.20
N ALA A 513 -1.89 -15.39 4.91
CA ALA A 513 -2.80 -14.76 3.95
C ALA A 513 -3.25 -15.80 2.92
N VAL A 514 -4.55 -15.83 2.63
CA VAL A 514 -5.20 -16.64 1.60
C VAL A 514 -6.00 -15.68 0.72
N CYS A 515 -5.90 -15.81 -0.60
CA CYS A 515 -6.59 -14.95 -1.55
C CYS A 515 -6.91 -15.76 -2.82
N ASP A 516 -8.21 -15.92 -3.15
CA ASP A 516 -8.76 -16.77 -4.23
C ASP A 516 -7.85 -17.94 -4.59
N SER A 517 -7.64 -18.81 -3.62
CA SER A 517 -6.69 -19.88 -3.81
C SER A 517 -7.33 -20.94 -4.71
N ASP A 518 -6.87 -21.00 -5.97
CA ASP A 518 -7.03 -22.15 -6.88
C ASP A 518 -6.29 -23.41 -6.37
N TYR A 519 -6.17 -23.54 -5.05
CA TYR A 519 -5.78 -24.72 -4.29
C TYR A 519 -6.84 -25.82 -4.37
N SER A 520 -7.38 -26.02 -5.58
CA SER A 520 -7.68 -27.34 -6.07
C SER A 520 -6.50 -28.25 -5.69
N GLY A 521 -6.73 -29.21 -4.80
CA GLY A 521 -5.67 -29.99 -4.14
C GLY A 521 -4.86 -30.91 -5.06
N LYS A 522 -5.00 -30.77 -6.39
CA LYS A 522 -4.40 -31.63 -7.42
C LYS A 522 -2.87 -31.59 -7.39
N GLN A 523 -2.26 -30.41 -7.19
CA GLN A 523 -0.79 -30.27 -7.20
C GLN A 523 -0.03 -30.91 -6.02
N GLN A 524 -0.71 -31.48 -5.02
CA GLN A 524 -0.05 -32.29 -3.98
C GLN A 524 -0.39 -33.79 -4.05
N LEU A 525 -1.43 -34.18 -4.81
CA LEU A 525 -1.79 -35.59 -5.01
C LEU A 525 -1.00 -36.21 -6.18
N GLU A 526 -0.79 -35.48 -7.27
CA GLU A 526 -0.04 -35.96 -8.45
C GLU A 526 1.47 -36.22 -8.20
N THR A 527 1.96 -36.06 -6.98
CA THR A 527 3.34 -36.42 -6.57
C THR A 527 3.41 -37.56 -5.55
N MET A 528 2.31 -38.26 -5.27
CA MET A 528 2.29 -39.42 -4.37
C MET A 528 1.96 -40.76 -5.06
N ASP A 529 1.48 -40.74 -6.32
CA ASP A 529 1.01 -41.94 -7.02
C ASP A 529 2.09 -42.58 -7.96
N ASP A 530 3.31 -42.06 -7.98
CA ASP A 530 4.45 -42.53 -8.82
C ASP A 530 5.55 -43.29 -8.03
N GLU A 531 5.32 -43.65 -6.76
CA GLU A 531 6.22 -44.51 -5.95
C GLU A 531 5.50 -45.79 -5.45
N ASP A 532 5.24 -46.74 -6.35
CA ASP A 532 4.94 -48.17 -6.04
C ASP A 532 5.50 -49.11 -7.15
#